data_AF-D0SK05-F1
#
_entry.id   AF-D0SK05-F1
#
_cell.length_a   1.000
_cell.length_b   1.000
_cell.length_c   1.000
_cell.angle_alpha   90.00
_cell.angle_beta   90.00
_cell.angle_gamma   90.00
#
_symmetry.space_group_name_H-M   'P 1'
#
loop_
_entity.id
_entity.type
_entity.pdbx_description
1 polymer ?
#
loop_
_entity_poly.entity_id
_entity_poly.type
_entity_poly.pdbx_seq_one_letter_code
_entity_poly.pdbx_strand_id
1 'polypeptide(L)'
;MTYQYHDETIITELPEDTVFVFGSNLAGIHDTGAARIAAQHFAAVKGVGRGWAGQSFAIPTLNEHLQQMPLPQIEHYVNDFKIYTKNHPKMKYFVTALGCGSAGYKFSEIAPLFEGISNNVIFPQSFKPYLEPDRKRLFPTLTQEWVKAFIKNEVIFFDEYGYESYEEALNTTSLSPEQQQIALQILKEPMYPCDRYDRGREYEINDTLKHLSSLFNFDENDEKPMIFIGTIIALMELYEFDEDDFIHLWNGDIQIDHSVNR
;
A
#
# COMPACT_ATOMS: atom_id res chain seq x y z
N MET A 1 -4.15 -21.48 0.23
CA MET A 1 -3.10 -21.31 -0.80
C MET A 1 -2.28 -20.13 -0.37
N THR A 2 -0.96 -20.19 -0.49
CA THR A 2 -0.08 -19.06 -0.16
C THR A 2 0.29 -18.38 -1.46
N TYR A 3 -0.02 -17.08 -1.58
CA TYR A 3 0.35 -16.33 -2.77
C TYR A 3 1.81 -15.88 -2.71
N GLN A 4 2.37 -15.48 -3.85
CA GLN A 4 3.68 -14.84 -3.93
C GLN A 4 3.49 -13.32 -3.87
N TYR A 5 4.43 -12.62 -3.23
CA TYR A 5 4.38 -11.17 -3.06
C TYR A 5 5.69 -10.52 -3.49
N HIS A 6 5.62 -9.31 -4.03
CA HIS A 6 6.77 -8.46 -4.32
C HIS A 6 6.72 -7.17 -3.47
N ASP A 7 7.86 -6.54 -3.30
CA ASP A 7 8.09 -5.36 -2.44
C ASP A 7 7.61 -4.02 -3.04
N GLU A 8 6.83 -4.07 -4.12
CA GLU A 8 6.31 -2.88 -4.82
C GLU A 8 7.35 -1.93 -5.41
N THR A 9 8.60 -2.37 -5.54
CA THR A 9 9.63 -1.60 -6.26
C THR A 9 9.27 -1.37 -7.72
N ILE A 10 9.71 -0.22 -8.26
CA ILE A 10 9.54 0.10 -9.68
C ILE A 10 10.45 -0.81 -10.50
N ILE A 11 9.83 -1.65 -11.33
CA ILE A 11 10.54 -2.57 -12.23
C ILE A 11 10.43 -2.11 -13.68
N THR A 12 11.50 -2.32 -14.45
CA THR A 12 11.59 -1.98 -15.87
C THR A 12 11.86 -3.20 -16.76
N GLU A 13 12.01 -4.38 -16.16
CA GLU A 13 12.24 -5.63 -16.85
C GLU A 13 11.60 -6.79 -16.08
N LEU A 14 11.19 -7.82 -16.81
CA LEU A 14 10.62 -9.05 -16.28
C LEU A 14 11.10 -10.23 -17.13
N PRO A 15 11.22 -11.43 -16.55
CA PRO A 15 11.43 -12.66 -17.33
C PRO A 15 10.39 -12.81 -18.45
N GLU A 16 10.77 -13.40 -19.58
CA GLU A 16 9.89 -13.57 -20.75
C GLU A 16 8.58 -14.30 -20.42
N ASP A 17 8.60 -15.21 -19.43
CA ASP A 17 7.44 -15.96 -18.96
C ASP A 17 6.58 -15.19 -17.94
N THR A 18 6.87 -13.91 -17.70
CA THR A 18 6.17 -13.08 -16.72
C THR A 18 5.53 -11.86 -17.38
N VAL A 19 4.25 -11.64 -17.10
CA VAL A 19 3.43 -10.56 -17.66
C VAL A 19 3.22 -9.47 -16.62
N PHE A 20 3.45 -8.21 -16.99
CA PHE A 20 3.20 -7.05 -16.15
C PHE A 20 1.71 -6.67 -16.14
N VAL A 21 1.05 -6.76 -14.99
CA VAL A 21 -0.39 -6.51 -14.86
C VAL A 21 -0.63 -5.18 -14.14
N PHE A 22 -1.40 -4.30 -14.78
CA PHE A 22 -1.58 -2.92 -14.33
C PHE A 22 -3.02 -2.43 -14.43
N GLY A 23 -3.35 -1.47 -13.57
CA GLY A 23 -4.61 -0.72 -13.66
C GLY A 23 -4.58 0.26 -14.83
N SER A 24 -5.61 0.23 -15.67
CA SER A 24 -5.74 1.10 -16.85
C SER A 24 -7.08 1.84 -16.86
N ASN A 25 -7.27 2.71 -17.85
CA ASN A 25 -8.58 3.26 -18.22
C ASN A 25 -9.08 2.60 -19.50
N LEU A 26 -10.40 2.57 -19.70
CA LEU A 26 -11.01 1.97 -20.91
C LEU A 26 -10.58 2.67 -22.22
N ALA A 27 -10.12 3.92 -22.17
CA ALA A 27 -9.57 4.62 -23.34
C ALA A 27 -8.15 4.17 -23.73
N GLY A 28 -7.47 3.36 -22.90
CA GLY A 28 -6.11 2.89 -23.15
C GLY A 28 -5.06 4.01 -23.15
N ILE A 29 -5.27 5.04 -22.32
CA ILE A 29 -4.30 6.13 -22.11
C ILE A 29 -3.35 5.70 -20.99
N HIS A 30 -2.07 5.54 -21.31
CA HIS A 30 -1.07 4.94 -20.43
C HIS A 30 0.05 5.93 -20.08
N ASP A 31 -0.32 7.13 -19.60
CA ASP A 31 0.63 8.25 -19.45
C ASP A 31 1.11 8.48 -18.00
N THR A 32 0.54 7.78 -17.02
CA THR A 32 0.87 7.95 -15.59
C THR A 32 1.10 6.62 -14.87
N GLY A 33 1.84 6.67 -13.75
CA GLY A 33 2.01 5.56 -12.82
C GLY A 33 2.43 4.24 -13.47
N ALA A 34 1.84 3.13 -13.00
CA ALA A 34 2.09 1.80 -13.52
C ALA A 34 1.73 1.64 -15.01
N ALA A 35 0.72 2.36 -15.51
CA ALA A 35 0.34 2.32 -16.91
C ALA A 35 1.46 2.90 -17.82
N ARG A 36 2.09 4.00 -17.39
CA ARG A 36 3.26 4.56 -18.08
C ARG A 36 4.41 3.57 -18.15
N ILE A 37 4.72 2.92 -17.04
CA ILE A 37 5.76 1.89 -16.98
C ILE A 37 5.42 0.72 -17.92
N ALA A 38 4.16 0.28 -17.93
CA ALA A 38 3.69 -0.77 -18.84
C ALA A 38 3.89 -0.40 -20.32
N ALA A 39 3.60 0.85 -20.70
CA ALA A 39 3.78 1.34 -22.06
C ALA A 39 5.27 1.48 -22.45
N GLN A 40 6.10 1.97 -21.54
CA GLN A 40 7.53 2.23 -21.80
C GLN A 40 8.38 0.94 -21.81
N HIS A 41 8.07 -0.02 -20.95
CA HIS A 41 8.94 -1.16 -20.67
C HIS A 41 8.33 -2.51 -21.01
N PHE A 42 7.00 -2.65 -20.96
CA PHE A 42 6.31 -3.94 -21.12
C PHE A 42 5.41 -4.00 -22.37
N ALA A 43 5.64 -3.10 -23.32
CA ALA A 43 4.98 -3.04 -24.62
C ALA A 43 3.44 -2.97 -24.54
N ALA A 44 2.90 -2.31 -23.51
CA ALA A 44 1.47 -2.00 -23.46
C ALA A 44 1.08 -1.09 -24.63
N VAL A 45 0.03 -1.48 -25.37
CA VAL A 45 -0.37 -0.79 -26.61
C VAL A 45 -1.33 0.35 -26.30
N LYS A 46 -1.05 1.55 -26.83
CA LYS A 46 -1.93 2.72 -26.71
C LYS A 46 -3.31 2.41 -27.31
N GLY A 47 -4.37 2.79 -26.59
CA GLY A 47 -5.75 2.49 -26.98
C GLY A 47 -6.26 1.11 -26.55
N VAL A 48 -5.39 0.26 -25.96
CA VAL A 48 -5.78 -1.04 -25.40
C VAL A 48 -5.91 -0.92 -23.89
N GLY A 49 -7.12 -0.56 -23.43
CA GLY A 49 -7.42 -0.38 -22.00
C GLY A 49 -7.69 -1.66 -21.21
N ARG A 50 -7.83 -2.81 -21.89
CA ARG A 50 -8.17 -4.09 -21.25
C ARG A 50 -7.48 -5.28 -21.91
N GLY A 51 -7.15 -6.29 -21.10
CA GLY A 51 -6.63 -7.56 -21.57
C GLY A 51 -5.15 -7.53 -21.93
N TRP A 52 -4.69 -8.59 -22.58
CA TRP A 52 -3.30 -8.80 -22.92
C TRP A 52 -2.82 -7.92 -24.09
N ALA A 53 -1.64 -7.32 -23.95
CA ALA A 53 -0.93 -6.61 -25.01
C ALA A 53 0.58 -6.58 -24.72
N GLY A 54 1.41 -7.10 -25.64
CA GLY A 54 2.87 -7.16 -25.43
C GLY A 54 3.27 -8.08 -24.28
N GLN A 55 4.14 -7.60 -23.38
CA GLN A 55 4.47 -8.28 -22.12
C GLN A 55 3.60 -7.75 -20.96
N SER A 56 2.37 -7.28 -21.26
CA SER A 56 1.50 -6.67 -20.27
C SER A 56 0.05 -7.16 -20.34
N PHE A 57 -0.69 -6.95 -19.25
CA PHE A 57 -2.13 -7.18 -19.16
C PHE A 57 -2.80 -6.00 -18.46
N ALA A 58 -3.74 -5.35 -19.13
CA ALA A 58 -4.47 -4.20 -18.58
C ALA A 58 -5.78 -4.64 -17.92
N ILE A 59 -6.04 -4.14 -16.71
CA ILE A 59 -7.33 -4.29 -16.03
C ILE A 59 -7.92 -2.88 -15.84
N PRO A 60 -9.07 -2.57 -16.44
CA PRO A 60 -9.69 -1.26 -16.29
C PRO A 60 -10.14 -0.96 -14.86
N THR A 61 -9.77 0.20 -14.34
CA THR A 61 -10.25 0.77 -13.07
C THR A 61 -10.91 2.14 -13.24
N LEU A 62 -10.73 2.74 -14.43
CA LEU A 62 -11.33 3.99 -14.87
C LEU A 62 -12.06 3.78 -16.19
N ASN A 63 -13.15 4.53 -16.40
CA ASN A 63 -13.88 4.51 -17.67
C ASN A 63 -13.14 5.28 -18.78
N GLU A 64 -13.72 5.36 -19.97
CA GLU A 64 -13.18 6.08 -21.14
C GLU A 64 -13.03 7.59 -20.92
N HIS A 65 -13.70 8.13 -19.90
CA HIS A 65 -13.65 9.52 -19.48
C HIS A 65 -12.74 9.76 -18.27
N LEU A 66 -11.92 8.76 -17.90
CA LEU A 66 -11.01 8.81 -16.76
C LEU A 66 -11.71 8.95 -15.40
N GLN A 67 -12.96 8.53 -15.30
CA GLN A 67 -13.73 8.54 -14.06
C GLN A 67 -13.63 7.19 -13.35
N GLN A 68 -13.60 7.21 -12.02
CA GLN A 68 -13.63 6.03 -11.18
C GLN A 68 -14.85 5.15 -11.52
N MET A 69 -14.59 3.88 -11.79
CA MET A 69 -15.65 2.91 -12.06
C MET A 69 -16.33 2.41 -10.77
N PRO A 70 -17.52 1.80 -10.86
CA PRO A 70 -18.04 1.04 -9.73
C PRO A 70 -17.24 -0.25 -9.51
N LEU A 71 -17.00 -0.65 -8.25
CA LEU A 71 -16.30 -1.91 -7.91
C LEU A 71 -16.85 -3.15 -8.63
N PRO A 72 -18.18 -3.35 -8.81
CA PRO A 72 -18.70 -4.50 -9.56
C PRO A 72 -18.23 -4.57 -11.02
N GLN A 73 -17.93 -3.43 -11.65
CA GLN A 73 -17.38 -3.42 -13.01
C GLN A 73 -15.91 -3.83 -13.01
N ILE A 74 -15.13 -3.40 -12.01
CA ILE A 74 -13.75 -3.84 -11.86
C ILE A 74 -13.69 -5.34 -11.57
N GLU A 75 -14.56 -5.82 -10.68
CA GLU A 75 -14.68 -7.24 -10.34
C GLU A 75 -14.94 -8.10 -11.59
N HIS A 76 -15.76 -7.63 -12.52
CA HIS A 76 -15.96 -8.31 -13.80
C HIS A 76 -14.65 -8.50 -14.58
N TYR A 77 -13.82 -7.46 -14.70
CA TYR A 77 -12.52 -7.56 -15.38
C TYR A 77 -11.50 -8.40 -14.60
N VAL A 78 -11.53 -8.35 -13.27
CA VAL A 78 -10.70 -9.22 -12.43
C VAL A 78 -11.10 -10.69 -12.60
N ASN A 79 -12.39 -10.99 -12.74
CA ASN A 79 -12.87 -12.34 -13.00
C ASN A 79 -12.45 -12.86 -14.38
N ASP A 80 -12.50 -12.01 -15.42
CA ASP A 80 -11.94 -12.35 -16.73
C ASP A 80 -10.43 -12.67 -16.62
N PHE A 81 -9.69 -11.88 -15.84
CA PHE A 81 -8.29 -12.12 -15.57
C PHE A 81 -8.07 -13.46 -14.84
N LYS A 82 -8.86 -13.79 -13.80
CA LYS A 82 -8.80 -15.11 -13.12
C LYS A 82 -8.98 -16.27 -14.09
N ILE A 83 -9.92 -16.15 -15.03
CA ILE A 83 -10.13 -17.16 -16.08
C ILE A 83 -8.90 -17.24 -16.98
N TYR A 84 -8.33 -16.10 -17.36
CA TYR A 84 -7.14 -16.03 -18.21
C TYR A 84 -5.93 -16.73 -17.56
N THR A 85 -5.59 -16.37 -16.32
CA THR A 85 -4.41 -16.92 -15.63
C THR A 85 -4.52 -18.43 -15.39
N LYS A 86 -5.74 -18.92 -15.11
CA LYS A 86 -6.03 -20.35 -14.96
C LYS A 86 -5.78 -21.14 -16.24
N ASN A 87 -6.05 -20.55 -17.40
CA ASN A 87 -5.85 -21.19 -18.70
C ASN A 87 -4.42 -21.05 -19.24
N HIS A 88 -3.55 -20.29 -18.56
CA HIS A 88 -2.15 -20.07 -18.95
C HIS A 88 -1.19 -20.35 -17.78
N PRO A 89 -1.17 -21.59 -17.24
CA PRO A 89 -0.45 -21.91 -16.00
C PRO A 89 1.07 -21.84 -16.11
N LYS A 90 1.63 -21.76 -17.32
CA LYS A 90 3.08 -21.62 -17.56
C LYS A 90 3.57 -20.18 -17.45
N MET A 91 2.67 -19.20 -17.57
CA MET A 91 3.00 -17.79 -17.42
C MET A 91 2.86 -17.38 -15.96
N LYS A 92 3.66 -16.42 -15.52
CA LYS A 92 3.49 -15.69 -14.28
C LYS A 92 2.89 -14.32 -14.54
N TYR A 93 2.22 -13.77 -13.54
CA TYR A 93 1.57 -12.47 -13.65
C TYR A 93 1.98 -11.60 -12.47
N PHE A 94 2.75 -10.56 -12.75
CA PHE A 94 3.19 -9.57 -11.77
C PHE A 94 2.14 -8.46 -11.66
N VAL A 95 1.32 -8.50 -10.62
CA VAL A 95 0.24 -7.55 -10.39
C VAL A 95 0.75 -6.35 -9.62
N THR A 96 0.59 -5.14 -10.18
CA THR A 96 0.86 -3.89 -9.46
C THR A 96 -0.27 -3.56 -8.47
N ALA A 97 -0.08 -2.52 -7.63
CA ALA A 97 -1.12 -1.91 -6.78
C ALA A 97 -2.27 -1.30 -7.61
N LEU A 98 -3.06 -2.18 -8.21
CA LEU A 98 -4.04 -1.90 -9.25
C LEU A 98 -5.12 -0.96 -8.70
N GLY A 99 -5.34 0.17 -9.39
CA GLY A 99 -6.36 1.14 -9.01
C GLY A 99 -6.07 1.96 -7.74
N CYS A 100 -5.02 1.63 -6.97
CA CYS A 100 -4.77 2.26 -5.67
C CYS A 100 -3.97 3.58 -5.75
N GLY A 101 -3.46 3.92 -6.94
CA GLY A 101 -2.85 5.22 -7.22
C GLY A 101 -3.85 6.20 -7.85
N SER A 102 -3.79 6.35 -9.18
CA SER A 102 -4.58 7.37 -9.90
C SER A 102 -6.09 7.21 -9.84
N ALA A 103 -6.61 5.99 -9.61
CA ALA A 103 -8.04 5.76 -9.53
C ALA A 103 -8.61 5.91 -8.11
N GLY A 104 -7.74 6.01 -7.08
CA GLY A 104 -8.12 6.33 -5.72
C GLY A 104 -8.85 5.23 -4.95
N TYR A 105 -8.77 3.96 -5.38
CA TYR A 105 -9.31 2.86 -4.56
C TYR A 105 -8.38 2.50 -3.43
N LYS A 106 -8.93 1.90 -2.39
CA LYS A 106 -8.16 1.33 -1.30
C LYS A 106 -7.73 -0.10 -1.63
N PHE A 107 -6.64 -0.54 -1.01
CA PHE A 107 -6.20 -1.93 -1.08
C PHE A 107 -7.29 -2.90 -0.61
N SER A 108 -8.05 -2.52 0.44
CA SER A 108 -9.17 -3.27 0.99
C SER A 108 -10.35 -3.45 0.03
N GLU A 109 -10.48 -2.57 -0.97
CA GLU A 109 -11.54 -2.66 -1.97
C GLU A 109 -11.13 -3.53 -3.16
N ILE A 110 -9.86 -3.46 -3.58
CA ILE A 110 -9.38 -4.13 -4.80
C ILE A 110 -8.83 -5.52 -4.51
N ALA A 111 -8.02 -5.69 -3.47
CA ALA A 111 -7.33 -6.95 -3.22
C ALA A 111 -8.29 -8.13 -3.03
N PRO A 112 -9.41 -8.03 -2.28
CA PRO A 112 -10.37 -9.14 -2.15
C PRO A 112 -10.98 -9.61 -3.48
N LEU A 113 -11.05 -8.74 -4.50
CA LEU A 113 -11.55 -9.13 -5.82
C LEU A 113 -10.70 -10.24 -6.45
N PHE A 114 -9.45 -10.42 -6.02
CA PHE A 114 -8.54 -11.46 -6.52
C PHE A 114 -8.65 -12.80 -5.78
N GLU A 115 -9.51 -12.94 -4.76
CA GLU A 115 -9.68 -14.20 -4.05
C GLU A 115 -9.98 -15.38 -4.99
N GLY A 116 -9.29 -16.50 -4.77
CA GLY A 116 -9.44 -17.72 -5.58
C GLY A 116 -8.73 -17.68 -6.94
N ILE A 117 -7.89 -16.67 -7.21
CA ILE A 117 -7.05 -16.66 -8.42
C ILE A 117 -6.02 -17.78 -8.40
N SER A 118 -5.50 -18.14 -9.58
CA SER A 118 -4.47 -19.18 -9.72
C SER A 118 -3.11 -18.77 -9.12
N ASN A 119 -2.34 -19.77 -8.67
CA ASN A 119 -1.08 -19.58 -7.93
C ASN A 119 0.09 -19.00 -8.75
N ASN A 120 -0.09 -18.77 -10.04
CA ASN A 120 0.88 -18.13 -10.92
C ASN A 120 0.76 -16.59 -10.94
N VAL A 121 0.05 -16.02 -9.99
CA VAL A 121 -0.07 -14.57 -9.78
C VAL A 121 0.79 -14.15 -8.60
N ILE A 122 1.56 -13.08 -8.81
CA ILE A 122 2.44 -12.44 -7.84
C ILE A 122 1.81 -11.09 -7.51
N PHE A 123 1.54 -10.83 -6.24
CA PHE A 123 0.83 -9.65 -5.76
C PHE A 123 1.77 -8.60 -5.17
N PRO A 124 1.34 -7.34 -5.09
CA PRO A 124 2.06 -6.34 -4.30
C PRO A 124 1.95 -6.69 -2.81
N GLN A 125 2.98 -6.40 -2.02
CA GLN A 125 2.99 -6.69 -0.59
C GLN A 125 1.78 -6.07 0.13
N SER A 126 1.34 -4.88 -0.30
CA SER A 126 0.12 -4.22 0.20
C SER A 126 -1.18 -5.03 0.03
N PHE A 127 -1.23 -6.03 -0.84
CA PHE A 127 -2.41 -6.90 -1.01
C PHE A 127 -2.42 -8.10 -0.06
N LYS A 128 -1.27 -8.49 0.50
CA LYS A 128 -1.14 -9.60 1.45
C LYS A 128 -2.14 -9.58 2.63
N PRO A 129 -2.44 -8.42 3.25
CA PRO A 129 -3.43 -8.33 4.35
C PRO A 129 -4.81 -8.88 3.96
N TYR A 130 -5.17 -8.72 2.69
CA TYR A 130 -6.53 -8.92 2.20
C TYR A 130 -6.70 -10.28 1.50
N LEU A 131 -5.61 -10.99 1.21
CA LEU A 131 -5.62 -12.24 0.45
C LEU A 131 -5.25 -13.48 1.27
N GLU A 132 -4.47 -13.33 2.34
CA GLU A 132 -4.08 -14.47 3.17
C GLU A 132 -5.16 -14.85 4.20
N PRO A 133 -5.46 -16.15 4.40
CA PRO A 133 -6.48 -16.60 5.34
C PRO A 133 -6.16 -16.26 6.80
N ASP A 134 -4.89 -16.06 7.14
CA ASP A 134 -4.42 -15.66 8.48
C ASP A 134 -4.43 -14.14 8.71
N ARG A 135 -5.23 -13.37 7.96
CA ARG A 135 -5.28 -11.89 7.99
C ARG A 135 -5.36 -11.26 9.39
N LYS A 136 -6.09 -11.86 10.33
CA LYS A 136 -6.15 -11.44 11.75
C LYS A 136 -4.80 -11.52 12.46
N ARG A 137 -3.99 -12.53 12.14
CA ARG A 137 -2.62 -12.68 12.67
C ARG A 137 -1.68 -11.66 12.03
N LEU A 138 -1.89 -11.33 10.76
CA LEU A 138 -1.03 -10.40 10.03
C LEU A 138 -1.23 -8.95 10.46
N PHE A 139 -2.47 -8.56 10.82
CA PHE A 139 -2.81 -7.21 11.25
C PHE A 139 -3.53 -7.26 12.60
N PRO A 140 -2.78 -7.23 13.72
CA PRO A 140 -3.38 -7.25 15.05
C PRO A 140 -4.15 -5.95 15.32
N THR A 141 -5.09 -5.98 16.26
CA THR A 141 -5.79 -4.78 16.71
C THR A 141 -4.79 -3.76 17.28
N LEU A 142 -4.88 -2.50 16.85
CA LEU A 142 -4.11 -1.41 17.41
C LEU A 142 -4.54 -1.13 18.85
N THR A 143 -3.55 -1.04 19.73
CA THR A 143 -3.72 -0.62 21.11
C THR A 143 -2.82 0.58 21.40
N GLN A 144 -3.17 1.35 22.42
CA GLN A 144 -2.35 2.46 22.89
C GLN A 144 -0.90 2.02 23.19
N GLU A 145 -0.74 0.90 23.90
CA GLU A 145 0.58 0.36 24.26
C GLU A 145 1.42 0.05 23.03
N TRP A 146 0.82 -0.57 22.00
CA TRP A 146 1.53 -0.89 20.78
C TRP A 146 1.95 0.38 20.03
N VAL A 147 1.02 1.30 19.77
CA VAL A 147 1.33 2.52 19.00
C VAL A 147 2.40 3.35 19.70
N LYS A 148 2.29 3.55 21.02
CA LYS A 148 3.30 4.29 21.81
C LYS A 148 4.66 3.60 21.88
N ALA A 149 4.74 2.29 21.65
CA ALA A 149 6.00 1.58 21.67
C ALA A 149 6.92 1.95 20.51
N PHE A 150 6.37 2.31 19.33
CA PHE A 150 7.16 2.63 18.13
C PHE A 150 6.95 4.06 17.59
N ILE A 151 5.81 4.71 17.85
CA ILE A 151 5.60 6.13 17.54
C ILE A 151 6.25 6.96 18.66
N LYS A 152 7.58 7.00 18.66
CA LYS A 152 8.41 7.75 19.61
C LYS A 152 9.77 8.07 18.99
N ASN A 153 10.44 9.08 19.53
CA ASN A 153 11.67 9.60 18.94
C ASN A 153 12.78 8.55 18.85
N GLU A 154 12.93 7.69 19.86
CA GLU A 154 13.98 6.67 19.91
C GLU A 154 13.88 5.65 18.76
N VAL A 155 12.68 5.47 18.21
CA VAL A 155 12.42 4.50 17.13
C VAL A 155 12.35 5.19 15.77
N ILE A 156 11.67 6.34 15.67
CA ILE A 156 11.52 7.06 14.40
C ILE A 156 12.86 7.68 13.95
N PHE A 157 13.64 8.20 14.89
CA PHE A 157 14.95 8.82 14.64
C PHE A 157 16.07 7.92 15.17
N PHE A 158 16.00 6.62 14.86
CA PHE A 158 16.83 5.58 15.48
C PHE A 158 18.35 5.87 15.43
N ASP A 159 18.80 6.53 14.37
CA ASP A 159 20.19 6.91 14.13
C ASP A 159 20.70 7.94 15.13
N GLU A 160 19.85 8.89 15.57
CA GLU A 160 20.19 9.86 16.62
C GLU A 160 20.30 9.22 18.02
N TYR A 161 19.69 8.05 18.19
CA TYR A 161 19.67 7.30 19.45
C TYR A 161 20.67 6.14 19.48
N GLY A 162 21.56 6.07 18.47
CA GLY A 162 22.69 5.14 18.45
C GLY A 162 22.35 3.74 17.95
N TYR A 163 21.21 3.56 17.28
CA TYR A 163 20.86 2.33 16.58
C TYR A 163 21.32 2.38 15.12
N GLU A 164 21.64 1.23 14.53
CA GLU A 164 22.06 1.12 13.13
C GLU A 164 20.88 0.93 12.16
N SER A 165 19.69 0.57 12.67
CA SER A 165 18.48 0.34 11.87
C SER A 165 17.19 0.46 12.68
N TYR A 166 16.05 0.61 11.98
CA TYR A 166 14.72 0.50 12.59
C TYR A 166 14.52 -0.84 13.29
N GLU A 167 15.01 -1.93 12.70
CA GLU A 167 14.93 -3.27 13.27
C GLU A 167 15.61 -3.36 14.64
N GLU A 168 16.80 -2.76 14.77
CA GLU A 168 17.52 -2.71 16.05
C GLU A 168 16.74 -1.90 17.09
N ALA A 169 16.23 -0.72 16.72
CA ALA A 169 15.42 0.10 17.62
C ALA A 169 14.15 -0.64 18.07
N LEU A 170 13.44 -1.29 17.14
CA LEU A 170 12.23 -2.06 17.42
C LEU A 170 12.50 -3.27 18.34
N ASN A 171 13.67 -3.90 18.26
CA ASN A 171 14.06 -5.00 19.14
C ASN A 171 14.17 -4.59 20.63
N THR A 172 14.28 -3.29 20.91
CA THR A 172 14.29 -2.78 22.30
C THR A 172 12.89 -2.55 22.89
N THR A 173 11.85 -2.67 22.06
CA THR A 173 10.46 -2.44 22.46
C THR A 173 9.80 -3.71 23.02
N SER A 174 8.62 -3.57 23.62
CA SER A 174 7.81 -4.70 24.11
C SER A 174 7.00 -5.41 23.02
N LEU A 175 7.24 -5.09 21.74
CA LEU A 175 6.41 -5.54 20.64
C LEU A 175 6.67 -7.01 20.29
N SER A 176 5.59 -7.72 19.94
CA SER A 176 5.71 -9.07 19.36
C SER A 176 6.36 -9.01 17.98
N PRO A 177 6.91 -10.13 17.47
CA PRO A 177 7.49 -10.17 16.12
C PRO A 177 6.52 -9.70 15.02
N GLU A 178 5.23 -10.01 15.14
CA GLU A 178 4.19 -9.58 14.21
C GLU A 178 3.96 -8.05 14.29
N GLN A 179 3.90 -7.50 15.51
CA GLN A 179 3.77 -6.06 15.73
C GLN A 179 5.00 -5.29 15.21
N GLN A 180 6.21 -5.84 15.41
CA GLN A 180 7.45 -5.27 14.88
C GLN A 180 7.44 -5.27 13.36
N GLN A 181 6.96 -6.34 12.72
CA GLN A 181 6.88 -6.41 11.25
C GLN A 181 5.99 -5.30 10.68
N ILE A 182 4.84 -5.04 11.31
CA ILE A 182 3.93 -3.97 10.89
C ILE A 182 4.51 -2.59 11.20
N ALA A 183 5.09 -2.39 12.38
CA ALA A 183 5.78 -1.14 12.72
C ALA A 183 6.91 -0.84 11.73
N LEU A 184 7.69 -1.85 11.34
CA LEU A 184 8.76 -1.72 10.35
C LEU A 184 8.24 -1.32 8.98
N GLN A 185 7.10 -1.88 8.56
CA GLN A 185 6.44 -1.49 7.31
C GLN A 185 6.04 -0.01 7.34
N ILE A 186 5.47 0.46 8.45
CA ILE A 186 5.07 1.87 8.64
C ILE A 186 6.28 2.80 8.66
N LEU A 187 7.33 2.45 9.42
CA LEU A 187 8.55 3.26 9.54
C LEU A 187 9.32 3.39 8.23
N LYS A 188 9.24 2.38 7.36
CA LYS A 188 9.88 2.39 6.04
C LYS A 188 9.02 3.03 4.96
N GLU A 189 7.78 3.40 5.25
CA GLU A 189 6.90 4.05 4.29
C GLU A 189 7.32 5.52 4.14
N PRO A 190 7.86 5.94 2.98
CA PRO A 190 8.22 7.33 2.79
C PRO A 190 6.96 8.17 2.74
N MET A 191 6.87 9.19 3.61
CA MET A 191 5.76 10.15 3.64
C MET A 191 6.21 11.60 3.48
N TYR A 192 7.46 11.92 3.82
CA TYR A 192 8.05 13.26 3.72
C TYR A 192 9.46 13.17 3.14
N PRO A 193 9.88 14.10 2.24
CA PRO A 193 9.09 15.22 1.69
C PRO A 193 8.05 14.78 0.63
N CYS A 194 8.29 13.63 0.02
CA CYS A 194 7.37 12.99 -0.92
C CYS A 194 7.02 11.58 -0.45
N ASP A 195 5.89 11.07 -0.94
CA ASP A 195 5.56 9.66 -0.78
C ASP A 195 6.28 8.74 -1.78
N ARG A 196 6.01 7.42 -1.70
CA ARG A 196 6.57 6.42 -2.62
C ARG A 196 6.24 6.65 -4.10
N TYR A 197 5.28 7.52 -4.39
CA TYR A 197 4.85 7.87 -5.74
C TYR A 197 5.38 9.24 -6.19
N ASP A 198 6.35 9.81 -5.45
CA ASP A 198 6.95 11.12 -5.72
C ASP A 198 5.93 12.27 -5.65
N ARG A 199 4.89 12.13 -4.81
CA ARG A 199 3.90 13.17 -4.54
C ARG A 199 4.28 13.90 -3.27
N GLY A 200 4.43 15.23 -3.34
CA GLY A 200 4.65 16.05 -2.15
C GLY A 200 3.44 16.03 -1.21
N ARG A 201 3.66 15.73 0.07
CA ARG A 201 2.61 15.63 1.10
C ARG A 201 2.65 16.74 2.15
N GLU A 202 3.44 17.79 1.91
CA GLU A 202 3.67 18.87 2.87
C GLU A 202 2.38 19.50 3.43
N TYR A 203 1.37 19.74 2.59
CA TYR A 203 0.11 20.35 3.04
C TYR A 203 -0.67 19.47 4.01
N GLU A 204 -0.78 18.18 3.68
CA GLU A 204 -1.47 17.18 4.49
C GLU A 204 -0.75 16.98 5.83
N ILE A 205 0.58 16.79 5.78
CA ILE A 205 1.40 16.63 6.99
C ILE A 205 1.26 17.85 7.89
N ASN A 206 1.29 19.07 7.34
CA ASN A 206 1.14 20.28 8.12
C ASN A 206 -0.26 20.43 8.74
N ASP A 207 -1.30 19.94 8.07
CA ASP A 207 -2.67 19.97 8.60
C ASP A 207 -2.82 18.96 9.76
N THR A 208 -2.39 17.72 9.54
CA THR A 208 -2.34 16.68 10.57
C THR A 208 -1.45 17.10 11.75
N LEU A 209 -0.31 17.74 11.51
CA LEU A 209 0.57 18.27 12.57
C LEU A 209 -0.16 19.28 13.46
N LYS A 210 -0.93 20.21 12.87
CA LYS A 210 -1.73 21.17 13.65
C LYS A 210 -2.80 20.45 14.45
N HIS A 211 -3.46 19.47 13.85
CA HIS A 211 -4.52 18.71 14.51
C HIS A 211 -3.98 17.92 15.72
N LEU A 212 -2.84 17.26 15.57
CA LEU A 212 -2.21 16.41 16.59
C LEU A 212 -1.26 17.17 17.53
N SER A 213 -1.06 18.48 17.34
CA SER A 213 -0.12 19.31 18.09
C SER A 213 -0.33 19.28 19.62
N SER A 214 -1.54 18.99 20.08
CA SER A 214 -1.82 18.89 21.53
C SER A 214 -1.26 17.61 22.17
N LEU A 215 -0.97 16.57 21.38
CA LEU A 215 -0.47 15.28 21.86
C LEU A 215 1.06 15.25 21.97
N PHE A 216 1.75 16.08 21.20
CA PHE A 216 3.19 16.02 20.99
C PHE A 216 3.82 17.38 21.18
N ASN A 217 4.93 17.45 21.91
CA ASN A 217 5.70 18.66 22.04
C ASN A 217 6.85 18.65 21.03
N PHE A 218 6.72 19.42 19.95
CA PHE A 218 7.71 19.53 18.90
C PHE A 218 8.52 20.82 19.06
N ASP A 219 9.84 20.75 18.96
CA ASP A 219 10.68 21.94 18.88
C ASP A 219 10.54 22.58 17.47
N GLU A 220 10.29 23.89 17.41
CA GLU A 220 9.82 24.62 16.22
C GLU A 220 10.83 24.77 15.05
N ASN A 221 11.98 24.08 15.03
CA ASN A 221 13.06 24.40 14.09
C ASN A 221 13.66 23.22 13.30
N ASP A 222 12.90 22.16 13.00
CA ASP A 222 13.42 21.02 12.22
C ASP A 222 12.34 20.36 11.34
N GLU A 223 12.75 19.49 10.41
CA GLU A 223 11.90 18.60 9.61
C GLU A 223 11.34 17.42 10.42
N LYS A 224 11.84 17.22 11.64
CA LYS A 224 11.42 16.13 12.55
C LYS A 224 9.91 16.03 12.76
N PRO A 225 9.17 17.13 13.03
CA PRO A 225 7.72 17.04 13.18
C PRO A 225 7.06 16.51 11.90
N MET A 226 7.60 16.85 10.72
CA MET A 226 7.08 16.38 9.44
C MET A 226 7.31 14.87 9.26
N ILE A 227 8.50 14.36 9.59
CA ILE A 227 8.81 12.92 9.54
C ILE A 227 7.96 12.14 10.55
N PHE A 228 7.84 12.66 11.77
CA PHE A 228 7.08 12.04 12.85
C PHE A 228 5.59 11.93 12.50
N ILE A 229 4.99 13.04 12.03
CA ILE A 229 3.60 13.06 11.57
C ILE A 229 3.42 12.22 10.32
N GLY A 230 4.39 12.21 9.39
CA GLY A 230 4.39 11.31 8.25
C GLY A 230 4.28 9.84 8.67
N THR A 231 4.98 9.43 9.72
CA THR A 231 4.88 8.06 10.27
C THR A 231 3.47 7.77 10.82
N ILE A 232 2.83 8.76 11.47
CA ILE A 232 1.44 8.62 11.94
C ILE A 232 0.47 8.51 10.76
N ILE A 233 0.64 9.31 9.72
CA ILE A 233 -0.16 9.22 8.49
C ILE A 233 -0.01 7.83 7.85
N ALA A 234 1.20 7.29 7.77
CA ALA A 234 1.41 5.93 7.28
C ALA A 234 0.64 4.87 8.09
N LEU A 235 0.57 5.02 9.42
CA LEU A 235 -0.24 4.15 10.28
C LEU A 235 -1.74 4.32 10.01
N MET A 236 -2.22 5.56 9.92
CA MET A 236 -3.63 5.90 9.64
C MET A 236 -4.08 5.36 8.29
N GLU A 237 -3.26 5.49 7.25
CA GLU A 237 -3.54 4.93 5.93
C GLU A 237 -3.57 3.40 5.92
N LEU A 238 -2.63 2.76 6.65
CA LEU A 238 -2.58 1.30 6.72
C LEU A 238 -3.83 0.72 7.40
N TYR A 239 -4.29 1.30 8.51
CA TYR A 239 -5.42 0.79 9.28
C TYR A 239 -6.77 1.44 8.94
N GLU A 240 -6.77 2.41 8.02
CA GLU A 240 -7.94 3.15 7.55
C GLU A 240 -8.75 3.80 8.69
N PHE A 241 -8.10 4.73 9.39
CA PHE A 241 -8.70 5.59 10.41
C PHE A 241 -8.18 7.04 10.28
N ASP A 242 -8.82 7.99 10.92
CA ASP A 242 -8.51 9.42 10.82
C ASP A 242 -7.78 9.99 12.06
N GLU A 243 -7.51 11.29 12.06
CA GLU A 243 -6.81 11.97 13.16
C GLU A 243 -7.58 11.90 14.50
N ASP A 244 -8.91 11.94 14.46
CA ASP A 244 -9.74 11.88 15.67
C ASP A 244 -9.66 10.48 16.30
N ASP A 245 -9.75 9.45 15.47
CA ASP A 245 -9.51 8.07 15.87
C ASP A 245 -8.09 7.88 16.42
N PHE A 246 -7.07 8.53 15.83
CA PHE A 246 -5.70 8.51 16.36
C PHE A 246 -5.61 9.11 17.76
N ILE A 247 -6.25 10.27 18.00
CA ILE A 247 -6.27 10.92 19.31
C ILE A 247 -6.88 9.98 20.36
N HIS A 248 -8.02 9.36 20.05
CA HIS A 248 -8.68 8.42 20.95
C HIS A 248 -7.84 7.17 21.21
N LEU A 249 -7.21 6.60 20.18
CA LEU A 249 -6.29 5.47 20.32
C LEU A 249 -5.07 5.85 21.17
N TRP A 250 -4.50 7.04 20.95
CA TRP A 250 -3.35 7.55 21.67
C TRP A 250 -3.65 7.81 23.15
N ASN A 251 -4.89 8.19 23.47
CA ASN A 251 -5.36 8.36 24.86
C ASN A 251 -5.80 7.05 25.51
N GLY A 252 -5.98 5.98 24.72
CA GLY A 252 -6.42 4.67 25.20
C GLY A 252 -7.95 4.55 25.33
N ASP A 253 -8.69 5.45 24.70
CA ASP A 253 -10.16 5.47 24.70
C ASP A 253 -10.73 4.36 23.81
N ILE A 254 -10.03 4.03 22.72
CA ILE A 254 -10.44 3.02 21.74
C ILE A 254 -9.30 2.06 21.39
N GLN A 255 -9.67 0.94 20.78
CA GLN A 255 -8.77 0.06 20.04
C GLN A 255 -9.24 0.03 18.58
N ILE A 256 -8.31 -0.07 17.64
CA ILE A 256 -8.64 0.01 16.22
C ILE A 256 -8.31 -1.32 15.53
N ASP A 257 -9.36 -2.01 15.08
CA ASP A 257 -9.20 -3.16 14.20
C ASP A 257 -8.81 -2.70 12.79
N HIS A 258 -7.85 -3.39 12.17
CA HIS A 258 -7.52 -3.19 10.76
C HIS A 258 -8.75 -3.45 9.87
N SER A 259 -8.87 -2.77 8.72
CA SER A 259 -10.02 -2.90 7.80
C SER A 259 -10.31 -4.36 7.39
N VAL A 260 -9.28 -5.19 7.24
CA VAL A 260 -9.38 -6.66 7.01
C VAL A 260 -10.19 -7.43 8.06
N ASN A 261 -10.34 -6.87 9.26
CA ASN A 261 -10.97 -7.50 10.42
C ASN A 261 -12.35 -6.91 10.75
N ARG A 262 -12.74 -5.80 10.11
CA ARG A 262 -14.06 -5.18 10.21
C ARG A 262 -15.05 -5.87 9.28
#